data_AF-A0A2H9LMA6-F1
#
_entry.id   AF-A0A2H9LMA6-F1
#
_cell.length_a   1.000
_cell.length_b   1.000
_cell.length_c   1.000
_cell.angle_alpha   90.00
_cell.angle_beta   90.00
_cell.angle_gamma   90.00
#
_symmetry.space_group_name_H-M   'P 1'
#
loop_
_entity.id
_entity.type
_entity.pdbx_description
1 polymer ?
#
loop_
_entity_poly.entity_id
_entity_poly.type
_entity_poly.pdbx_seq_one_letter_code
_entity_poly.pdbx_strand_id
1 'polypeptide(L)' 'MCSRCGGLLLAKAGQKTRTCPYCGSKVALDRAKKVASAENAYEASEILRKLKSDASARG' A
#
# COMPACT_ATOMS: atom_id res chain seq x y z
N MET A 1 -0.13 3.38 -2.90
CA MET A 1 -1.61 3.21 -2.97
C MET A 1 -1.99 2.73 -4.37
N CYS A 2 -3.03 1.90 -4.52
CA CYS A 2 -3.54 1.52 -5.84
C CYS A 2 -4.31 2.68 -6.47
N SER A 3 -3.90 3.14 -7.65
CA SER A 3 -4.57 4.25 -8.35
C SER A 3 -5.97 3.89 -8.87
N ARG A 4 -6.30 2.60 -8.97
CA ARG A 4 -7.59 2.14 -9.53
C ARG A 4 -8.68 1.93 -8.49
N CYS A 5 -8.37 1.25 -7.38
CA CYS A 5 -9.34 0.95 -6.32
C CYS A 5 -9.07 1.67 -4.98
N GLY A 6 -8.01 2.46 -4.90
CA GLY A 6 -7.61 3.12 -3.66
C GLY A 6 -6.99 2.22 -2.60
N GLY A 7 -6.95 0.90 -2.83
CA GLY A 7 -6.40 -0.07 -1.86
C GLY A 7 -4.95 0.24 -1.46
N LEU A 8 -4.68 0.22 -0.15
CA LEU A 8 -3.34 0.37 0.39
C LEU A 8 -2.52 -0.93 0.24
N LEU A 9 -1.29 -0.80 -0.26
CA LEU A 9 -0.42 -1.89 -0.69
C LEU A 9 0.94 -1.75 -0.01
N LEU A 10 1.47 -2.85 0.55
CA LEU A 10 2.85 -2.96 1.02
C LEU A 10 3.82 -3.28 -0.13
N ALA A 11 4.94 -2.60 -0.27
CA ALA A 11 5.93 -2.99 -1.28
C ALA A 11 7.35 -2.82 -0.74
N LYS A 12 8.28 -3.67 -1.18
CA LYS A 12 9.70 -3.49 -0.88
C LYS A 12 10.20 -2.22 -1.57
N ALA A 13 11.10 -1.50 -0.91
CA ALA A 13 11.82 -0.39 -1.52
C ALA A 13 12.53 -0.86 -2.80
N GLY A 14 12.43 -0.09 -3.88
CA GLY A 14 13.00 -0.43 -5.19
C GLY A 14 12.17 -1.38 -6.06
N GLN A 15 11.06 -1.97 -5.56
CA GLN A 15 10.15 -2.73 -6.40
C GLN A 15 9.47 -1.78 -7.41
N LYS A 16 9.53 -2.11 -8.71
CA LYS A 16 8.97 -1.25 -9.77
C LYS A 16 7.45 -1.39 -9.92
N THR A 17 6.93 -2.60 -9.78
CA THR A 17 5.51 -2.88 -9.98
C THR A 17 4.98 -3.88 -8.97
N ARG A 18 3.71 -3.74 -8.59
CA ARG A 18 3.00 -4.72 -7.76
C ARG A 18 1.59 -4.96 -8.27
N THR A 19 1.16 -6.21 -8.34
CA THR A 19 -0.25 -6.54 -8.60
C THR A 19 -1.07 -6.23 -7.36
N CYS A 20 -2.12 -5.45 -7.52
CA CYS A 20 -3.06 -5.16 -6.45
C CYS A 20 -3.83 -6.44 -6.08
N PRO A 21 -3.75 -6.93 -4.82
CA PRO A 21 -4.47 -8.13 -4.40
C PRO A 21 -5.98 -7.89 -4.25
N TYR A 22 -6.44 -6.63 -4.33
CA TYR A 22 -7.85 -6.27 -4.21
C TYR A 22 -8.59 -6.25 -5.54
N CYS A 23 -7.99 -5.65 -6.57
CA CYS A 23 -8.65 -5.45 -7.87
C CYS A 23 -7.89 -6.06 -9.06
N GLY A 24 -6.80 -6.79 -8.81
CA GLY A 24 -5.97 -7.43 -9.83
C GLY A 24 -5.14 -6.50 -10.71
N SER A 25 -5.24 -5.18 -10.53
CA SER A 25 -4.54 -4.23 -11.41
C SER A 25 -3.05 -4.15 -11.12
N LYS A 26 -2.22 -4.08 -12.17
CA LYS A 26 -0.77 -3.89 -12.05
C LYS A 26 -0.48 -2.42 -11.73
N VAL A 27 0.08 -2.16 -10.55
CA VAL A 27 0.40 -0.82 -10.06
C VAL A 27 1.89 -0.56 -10.26
N ALA A 28 2.23 0.49 -11.01
CA ALA A 28 3.57 1.03 -11.11
C ALA A 28 3.90 1.80 -9.82
N LEU A 29 4.83 1.28 -9.02
CA LEU A 29 5.16 1.80 -7.70
C LEU A 29 6.02 3.06 -7.76
N ASP A 30 6.74 3.29 -8.86
CA ASP A 30 7.46 4.55 -9.12
C ASP A 30 6.50 5.73 -9.26
N ARG A 31 5.30 5.50 -9.82
CA ARG A 31 4.24 6.51 -10.01
C ARG A 31 3.18 6.49 -8.92
N ALA A 32 3.16 5.45 -8.10
CA ALA A 32 2.15 5.31 -7.05
C ALA A 32 2.45 6.25 -5.88
N LYS A 33 1.40 6.84 -5.30
CA LYS A 33 1.53 7.62 -4.06
C LYS A 33 2.08 6.73 -2.93
N LYS A 34 3.26 7.08 -2.42
CA LYS A 34 3.81 6.53 -1.18
C LYS A 34 3.07 7.17 -0.01
N VAL A 35 2.54 6.33 0.89
CA VAL A 35 1.77 6.78 2.06
C VAL A 35 2.57 6.68 3.35
N ALA A 36 3.50 5.73 3.41
CA ALA A 36 4.42 5.52 4.52
C ALA A 36 5.61 4.67 4.03
N SER A 37 6.68 4.66 4.82
CA SER A 37 7.87 3.82 4.66
C SER A 37 8.26 3.27 6.03
N ALA A 38 8.93 2.12 6.03
CA ALA A 38 9.39 1.45 7.24
C ALA A 38 10.71 0.73 6.97
N GLU A 39 11.49 0.49 8.02
CA GLU A 39 12.81 -0.13 7.91
C GLU A 39 12.72 -1.66 7.76
N ASN A 40 11.66 -2.26 8.30
CA ASN A 40 11.45 -3.71 8.29
C ASN A 40 10.00 -4.08 7.93
N ALA A 41 9.79 -5.36 7.61
CA ALA A 41 8.51 -5.89 7.18
C ALA A 41 7.44 -5.87 8.30
N TYR A 42 7.85 -5.96 9.56
CA TYR A 42 6.96 -5.97 10.70
C TYR A 42 6.32 -4.58 10.88
N GLU A 43 7.13 -3.52 10.98
CA GLU A 43 6.65 -2.15 11.04
C GLU A 43 5.83 -1.75 9.82
N ALA A 44 6.26 -2.17 8.62
CA ALA A 44 5.48 -1.91 7.40
C ALA A 44 4.07 -2.50 7.49
N SER A 45 3.94 -3.69 8.09
CA SER A 45 2.66 -4.38 8.27
C SER A 45 1.80 -3.71 9.34
N GLU A 46 2.39 -3.32 10.47
CA GLU A 46 1.72 -2.57 11.54
C GLU A 46 1.16 -1.23 11.05
N ILE A 47 1.98 -0.45 10.33
CA ILE A 47 1.57 0.82 9.73
C ILE A 47 0.43 0.59 8.73
N LEU A 48 0.57 -0.42 7.86
CA LEU A 48 -0.47 -0.71 6.87
C LEU A 48 -1.80 -1.12 7.52
N ARG A 49 -1.76 -1.88 8.62
CA ARG A 49 -2.95 -2.28 9.37
C ARG A 49 -3.63 -1.08 10.02
N LYS A 50 -2.86 -0.21 10.69
CA LYS A 50 -3.35 1.04 11.27
C LYS A 50 -4.00 1.96 10.23
N LEU A 51 -3.35 2.13 9.07
CA LEU A 51 -3.89 2.96 7.98
C LEU A 51 -5.21 2.41 7.41
N LYS A 52 -5.35 1.08 7.31
CA LYS A 52 -6.62 0.46 6.86
C LYS A 52 -7.73 0.63 7.90
N SER A 53 -7.42 0.46 9.18
CA SER A 53 -8.38 0.66 10.27
C SER A 53 -8.84 2.12 10.35
N ASP A 54 -7.93 3.09 10.24
CA ASP A 54 -8.28 4.52 10.22
C ASP A 54 -9.14 4.89 9.00
N ALA A 55 -8.81 4.35 7.82
CA ALA A 55 -9.63 4.54 6.62
C ALA A 55 -11.03 3.93 6.75
N SER A 56 -11.20 2.87 7.55
CA SER A 56 -12.50 2.26 7.84
C SER A 56 -13.26 2.98 8.97
N ALA A 57 -12.56 3.69 9.87
CA ALA A 57 -13.15 4.35 11.02
C ALA A 57 -13.70 5.76 10.73
N ARG A 58 -13.45 6.30 9.53
CA ARG A 58 -14.07 7.54 9.03
C ARG A 58 -15.35 7.29 8.21
N GLY A 59 -15.96 6.12 8.37
CA GLY A 59 -17.26 5.77 7.79
C GLY A 59 -18.40 6.15 8.73
#